data_AF-A0A392RIK4-F1
#
_entry.id   AF-A0A392RIK4-F1
#
_cell.length_a   1.000
_cell.length_b   1.000
_cell.length_c   1.000
_cell.angle_alpha   90.00
_cell.angle_beta   90.00
_cell.angle_gamma   90.00
#
_symmetry.space_group_name_H-M   'P 1'
#
loop_
_entity.id
_entity.type
_entity.pdbx_description
1 polymer ?
#
loop_
_entity_poly.entity_id
_entity_poly.type
_entity_poly.pdbx_seq_one_letter_code
_entity_poly.pdbx_strand_id
1 'polypeptide(L)' 'SDSGLDLLNKLLTYDPEKRITAEDALNHEWFREVPLPKSKEFMPTFPAQHDKDRRMRKIMKSLHLLEEKH' A
#
# COMPACT_ATOMS: atom_id res chain seq x y z
N SER A 1 -16.40 -15.48 0.07
CA SER A 1 -17.61 -14.66 0.11
C SER A 1 -17.91 -14.22 -1.31
N ASP A 2 -19.18 -14.25 -1.71
CA ASP A 2 -19.63 -13.88 -3.04
C ASP A 2 -19.36 -12.39 -3.33
N SER A 3 -19.49 -11.49 -2.34
CA SER A 3 -19.16 -10.07 -2.51
C SER A 3 -17.67 -9.81 -2.72
N GLY A 4 -16.79 -10.65 -2.15
CA GLY A 4 -15.34 -10.54 -2.34
C GLY A 4 -14.93 -10.92 -3.75
N LEU A 5 -15.56 -11.96 -4.31
CA LEU A 5 -15.37 -12.33 -5.70
C LEU A 5 -15.93 -11.27 -6.65
N ASP A 6 -17.09 -10.70 -6.34
CA ASP A 6 -17.68 -9.59 -7.10
C ASP A 6 -16.77 -8.35 -7.13
N LEU A 7 -16.24 -7.94 -5.97
CA LEU A 7 -15.27 -6.83 -5.88
C LEU A 7 -14.03 -7.09 -6.72
N LEU A 8 -13.46 -8.30 -6.64
CA LEU A 8 -12.28 -8.68 -7.42
C LEU A 8 -12.56 -8.64 -8.93
N ASN A 9 -13.71 -9.14 -9.38
CA ASN A 9 -14.10 -9.08 -10.79
C ASN A 9 -14.20 -7.63 -11.28
N LYS A 10 -14.78 -6.74 -10.48
CA LYS A 10 -14.90 -5.31 -10.79
C LYS A 10 -13.53 -4.61 -10.82
N LEU A 11 -12.62 -4.93 -9.90
CA LEU A 11 -11.26 -4.39 -9.86
C LEU A 11 -10.39 -4.87 -11.03
N LEU A 12 -10.56 -6.14 -11.43
CA LEU A 12 -9.81 -6.79 -12.50
C LEU A 12 -10.50 -6.69 -13.88
N THR A 13 -11.54 -5.84 -14.00
CA THR A 13 -12.19 -5.58 -15.27
C THR A 13 -11.22 -4.94 -16.26
N TYR A 14 -11.10 -5.54 -17.44
CA TYR A 14 -10.15 -5.13 -18.49
C TYR A 14 -10.45 -3.74 -19.06
N ASP A 15 -11.72 -3.46 -19.33
CA ASP A 15 -12.16 -2.18 -19.89
C ASP A 15 -12.07 -1.08 -18.82
N PRO A 16 -11.20 -0.06 -18.98
CA PRO A 16 -10.98 0.96 -17.96
C PRO A 16 -12.23 1.80 -17.69
N GLU A 17 -13.12 1.96 -18.67
CA GLU A 17 -14.37 2.71 -18.53
C GLU A 17 -15.42 1.94 -17.71
N LYS A 18 -15.30 0.61 -17.66
CA LYS A 18 -16.21 -0.27 -16.88
C LYS A 18 -15.61 -0.72 -15.57
N ARG A 19 -14.30 -0.53 -15.39
CA ARG A 19 -13.59 -0.88 -14.15
C ARG A 19 -14.04 0.04 -13.03
N ILE A 20 -14.25 -0.55 -11.85
CA ILE A 20 -14.70 0.20 -10.67
C ILE A 20 -13.72 1.31 -10.29
N THR A 21 -14.25 2.44 -9.85
CA THR A 21 -13.45 3.56 -9.33
C THR A 21 -12.96 3.26 -7.91
N ALA A 22 -11.94 4.00 -7.45
CA ALA A 22 -11.45 3.85 -6.07
C ALA A 22 -12.52 4.22 -5.03
N GLU A 23 -13.34 5.23 -5.31
CA GLU A 23 -14.43 5.66 -4.44
C GLU A 23 -15.53 4.60 -4.34
N ASP A 24 -15.95 4.04 -5.48
CA ASP A 24 -16.95 2.98 -5.50
C ASP A 24 -16.44 1.69 -4.84
N ALA A 25 -15.15 1.35 -5.05
CA ALA A 25 -14.54 0.18 -4.45
C ALA A 25 -14.53 0.26 -2.91
N LEU A 26 -14.21 1.44 -2.35
CA LEU A 26 -14.24 1.65 -0.89
C LEU A 26 -15.65 1.51 -0.29
N ASN A 27 -16.69 1.80 -1.08
CA ASN A 27 -18.08 1.69 -0.67
C ASN A 27 -18.69 0.28 -0.89
N HIS A 28 -17.91 -0.68 -1.41
CA HIS A 28 -18.39 -2.03 -1.73
C HIS A 28 -18.80 -2.84 -0.49
N GLU A 29 -19.83 -3.68 -0.63
CA GLU A 29 -20.41 -4.47 0.47
C GLU A 29 -19.40 -5.41 1.14
N TRP A 30 -18.40 -5.87 0.39
CA TRP A 30 -17.31 -6.72 0.91
C TRP A 30 -16.62 -6.14 2.15
N PHE A 31 -16.46 -4.81 2.23
CA PHE A 31 -15.85 -4.16 3.40
C PHE A 31 -16.77 -4.09 4.63
N ARG A 32 -18.06 -4.38 4.45
CA ARG A 32 -19.09 -4.39 5.51
C ARG A 32 -19.44 -5.80 5.99
N GLU A 33 -18.95 -6.82 5.30
CA GLU A 33 -19.12 -8.20 5.72
C GLU A 33 -18.28 -8.54 6.95
N VAL A 34 -18.75 -9.54 7.70
CA VAL A 34 -18.05 -10.05 8.88
C VAL A 34 -16.96 -11.04 8.44
N PRO A 35 -15.74 -10.96 9.00
CA PRO A 35 -15.27 -10.03 10.02
C PRO A 35 -14.94 -8.65 9.45
N LEU A 36 -15.35 -7.62 10.18
CA LEU A 36 -15.02 -6.23 9.83
C LEU A 36 -13.50 -6.00 9.84
N PRO A 37 -13.01 -5.02 9.07
CA PRO A 37 -11.61 -4.62 9.11
C PRO A 37 -11.15 -4.31 10.52
N LYS A 38 -9.94 -4.78 10.89
CA LYS A 38 -9.33 -4.40 12.16
C LYS A 38 -9.08 -2.90 12.18
N SER A 39 -9.34 -2.26 13.31
CA SER A 39 -8.98 -0.86 13.50
C SER A 39 -7.45 -0.71 13.48
N LYS A 40 -6.97 0.47 13.07
CA LYS A 40 -5.54 0.73 12.86
C LYS A 40 -4.72 0.51 14.13
N GLU A 41 -5.33 0.73 15.29
CA GLU A 41 -4.71 0.57 16.62
C GLU A 41 -4.38 -0.88 16.94
N PHE A 42 -5.07 -1.84 16.32
CA PHE A 42 -4.81 -3.29 16.50
C PHE A 42 -4.00 -3.90 15.35
N MET A 43 -3.58 -3.10 14.36
CA MET A 43 -2.68 -3.59 13.31
C MET A 43 -1.24 -3.63 13.83
N PRO A 44 -0.44 -4.65 13.45
CA PRO A 44 0.98 -4.66 13.77
C PRO A 44 1.68 -3.45 13.14
N THR A 45 2.63 -2.87 13.85
CA THR A 45 3.48 -1.81 13.31
C THR A 45 4.67 -2.43 12.56
N PHE A 46 4.84 -2.02 11.31
CA PHE A 46 6.01 -2.39 10.51
C PHE A 46 6.94 -1.18 10.40
N PRO A 47 8.26 -1.36 10.60
CA PRO A 47 9.20 -0.26 10.47
C PRO A 47 9.20 0.26 9.02
N ALA A 48 9.10 1.58 8.85
CA ALA A 48 9.18 2.23 7.56
C ALA A 48 10.48 1.86 6.81
N GLN A 49 10.38 1.13 5.70
CA GLN A 49 11.55 0.75 4.89
C GLN A 49 12.16 1.95 4.16
N HIS A 50 11.35 2.95 3.78
CA HIS A 50 11.80 4.11 3.03
C HIS A 50 12.77 5.01 3.83
N ASP A 51 12.65 5.05 5.16
CA ASP A 51 13.58 5.78 6.02
C ASP A 51 14.97 5.14 6.07
N LYS A 52 15.03 3.81 6.05
CA LYS A 52 16.30 3.07 6.00
C LYS A 52 17.04 3.36 4.70
N ASP A 53 16.33 3.33 3.56
CA ASP A 53 16.90 3.66 2.25
C ASP A 53 17.40 5.10 2.19
N ARG A 54 16.61 6.06 2.65
CA ARG A 54 17.01 7.48 2.67
C ARG A 54 18.23 7.70 3.56
N ARG A 55 18.29 7.06 4.72
CA ARG A 55 19.42 7.14 5.65
C ARG A 55 20.68 6.52 5.04
N MET A 56 20.57 5.33 4.42
CA MET A 56 21.71 4.67 3.78
C MET A 56 22.23 5.45 2.58
N ARG A 57 21.37 6.03 1.75
CA ARG A 57 21.80 6.92 0.65
C ARG A 57 22.55 8.14 1.16
N LYS A 58 22.12 8.74 2.28
CA LYS A 58 22.85 9.86 2.92
C LYS A 58 24.21 9.43 3.45
N ILE A 59 24.29 8.27 4.10
CA ILE A 59 25.54 7.72 4.63
C ILE A 59 26.51 7.43 3.47
N MET A 60 26.06 6.72 2.44
CA MET A 60 26.88 6.38 1.27
C MET A 60 27.37 7.63 0.52
N LYS A 61 26.51 8.65 0.37
CA LYS A 61 26.92 9.95 -0.19
C LYS A 61 27.96 10.65 0.68
N SER A 62 27.80 10.62 2.01
CA SER A 62 28.77 11.23 2.93
C SER A 62 30.11 10.50 2.92
N LEU A 63 30.11 9.17 2.82
CA LEU A 63 31.34 8.36 2.72
C LEU A 63 32.09 8.69 1.43
N HIS A 64 31.38 8.76 0.29
CA HIS A 64 31.98 9.13 -0.99
C HIS A 64 32.61 10.54 -0.96
N LEU A 65 31.93 11.52 -0.34
CA LEU A 65 32.46 12.89 -0.19
C LEU A 65 33.69 12.98 0.74
N LEU A 66 33.93 11.98 1.59
CA LEU A 66 35.12 11.92 2.44
C LEU A 66 36.30 11.30 1.70
N GLU A 67 36.06 10.33 0.81
CA GLU A 67 37.08 9.73 -0.05
C GLU A 67 37.65 10.76 -1.04
N GLU A 68 36.82 11.65 -1.60
CA GLU A 68 37.27 12.70 -2.53
C GLU A 68 38.04 13.86 -1.88
N LYS A 69 38.13 13.90 -0.54
CA LYS A 69 38.84 14.96 0.21
C LYS A 69 40.29 14.61 0.54
N HIS A 70 40.77 13.43 0.13
CA HIS A 70 42.15 12.96 0.26
C HIS A 70 42.84 12.89 -1.10
#